data_AF-A0A7W8JJW5-F1
#
_entry.id   AF-A0A7W8JJW5-F1
#
_cell.length_a   1.000
_cell.length_b   1.000
_cell.length_c   1.000
_cell.angle_alpha   90.00
_cell.angle_beta   90.00
_cell.angle_gamma   90.00
#
_symmetry.space_group_name_H-M   'P 1'
#
loop_
_entity.id
_entity.type
_entity.pdbx_description
1 polymer ?
#
loop_
_entity_poly.entity_id
_entity_poly.type
_entity_poly.pdbx_seq_one_letter_code
_entity_poly.pdbx_strand_id
1 'polypeptide(L)'
;MNSSSPGAPRTIVEYLNQLRTALRGADPALIQDALYDAEEHLRAELADQPGRNEATMLQHVVGSYGAPDEVADIYRDQEIKIQRAIRPPPVPRRRSLAGRFFGVAADPRTYGALFYMLLSLATGSLYFSWAVVGLSLSLSLSILIIGIPFIVLFFSSVRGLSLLEGRTVEALLGVRMPRRPAYPAQPGQSLFKRIGTMFTDARTWTTLFYMLLMLPLGIVYFTLAVTLLGVSLLLVLAPVALAIQDTGVANLFVDGRLMIDWGFGAHVPGWGEAIVLSFIGFLLMFISLHLVRGLGRLHGQLAKHLLVQRSSPE
;
A
#
# COMPACT_ATOMS: atom_id res chain seq x y z
N MET A 1 -3.56 11.50 -37.27
CA MET A 1 -2.20 12.10 -37.18
C MET A 1 -1.22 10.95 -37.11
N ASN A 2 -0.36 10.82 -38.12
CA ASN A 2 0.58 9.71 -38.27
C ASN A 2 1.60 9.71 -37.13
N SER A 3 1.51 8.75 -36.22
CA SER A 3 2.62 8.38 -35.34
C SER A 3 3.54 7.47 -36.14
N SER A 4 4.71 7.99 -36.51
CA SER A 4 5.82 7.22 -37.06
C SER A 4 6.09 6.05 -36.10
N SER A 5 5.83 4.81 -36.52
CA SER A 5 6.24 3.64 -35.75
C SER A 5 7.76 3.74 -35.54
N PRO A 6 8.26 3.77 -34.29
CA PRO A 6 9.69 3.70 -34.05
C PRO A 6 10.22 2.42 -34.73
N GLY A 7 11.44 2.49 -35.27
CA GLY A 7 12.05 1.34 -35.95
C GLY A 7 12.01 0.08 -35.07
N ALA A 8 12.01 -1.09 -35.71
CA ALA A 8 11.97 -2.37 -35.01
C ALA A 8 13.08 -2.44 -33.94
N PRO A 9 12.74 -2.73 -32.66
CA PRO A 9 13.68 -2.67 -31.56
C PRO A 9 14.79 -3.70 -31.75
N ARG A 10 16.04 -3.28 -31.55
CA ARG A 10 17.24 -4.11 -31.75
C ARG A 10 17.80 -4.69 -30.45
N THR A 11 17.37 -4.16 -29.31
CA THR A 11 17.76 -4.62 -27.98
C THR A 11 16.55 -4.73 -27.06
N ILE A 12 16.65 -5.57 -26.02
CA ILE A 12 15.58 -5.71 -25.02
C ILE A 12 15.30 -4.35 -24.36
N VAL A 13 16.35 -3.56 -24.10
CA VAL A 13 16.23 -2.22 -23.51
C VAL A 13 15.42 -1.28 -24.40
N GLU A 14 15.66 -1.31 -25.72
CA GLU A 14 14.92 -0.52 -26.68
C GLU A 14 13.44 -0.93 -26.75
N TYR A 15 13.16 -2.25 -26.76
CA TYR A 15 11.79 -2.77 -26.70
C TYR A 15 11.06 -2.27 -25.44
N LEU A 16 11.69 -2.38 -24.27
CA LEU A 16 11.09 -1.96 -23.00
C LEU A 16 10.87 -0.44 -22.94
N ASN A 17 11.75 0.36 -23.55
CA ASN A 17 11.57 1.82 -23.64
C ASN A 17 10.41 2.19 -24.58
N GLN A 18 10.26 1.47 -25.71
CA GLN A 18 9.12 1.64 -26.61
C GLN A 18 7.83 1.22 -25.91
N LEU A 19 7.78 0.06 -25.24
CA LEU A 19 6.62 -0.40 -24.47
C LEU A 19 6.25 0.57 -23.35
N ARG A 20 7.23 1.11 -22.64
CA ARG A 20 7.02 2.15 -21.61
C ARG A 20 6.40 3.42 -22.22
N THR A 21 6.87 3.82 -23.40
CA THR A 21 6.35 5.00 -24.11
C THR A 21 4.93 4.74 -24.59
N ALA A 22 4.66 3.55 -25.13
CA ALA A 22 3.35 3.11 -25.54
C ALA A 22 2.36 3.11 -24.36
N LEU A 23 2.78 2.67 -23.17
CA LEU A 23 1.98 2.64 -21.94
C LEU A 23 1.87 4.00 -21.20
N ARG A 24 2.37 5.11 -21.76
CA ARG A 24 2.22 6.44 -21.12
C ARG A 24 0.75 6.75 -20.81
N GLY A 25 0.51 7.29 -19.62
CA GLY A 25 -0.83 7.61 -19.11
C GLY A 25 -1.56 6.43 -18.44
N ALA A 26 -1.03 5.22 -18.51
CA ALA A 26 -1.56 4.09 -17.75
C ALA A 26 -1.20 4.17 -16.26
N ASP A 27 -1.83 3.31 -15.44
CA ASP A 27 -1.51 3.21 -14.02
C ASP A 27 -0.02 2.81 -13.83
N PRO A 28 0.77 3.50 -12.98
CA PRO A 28 2.18 3.15 -12.76
C PRO A 28 2.41 1.68 -12.35
N ALA A 29 1.45 1.08 -11.64
CA ALA A 29 1.53 -0.32 -11.27
C ALA A 29 1.36 -1.26 -12.47
N LEU A 30 0.48 -0.92 -13.42
CA LEU A 30 0.32 -1.67 -14.67
C LEU A 30 1.60 -1.57 -15.51
N ILE A 31 2.18 -0.37 -15.62
CA ILE A 31 3.43 -0.16 -16.37
C ILE A 31 4.53 -1.04 -15.79
N GLN A 32 4.68 -1.07 -14.47
CA GLN A 32 5.70 -1.89 -13.81
C GLN A 32 5.47 -3.40 -14.06
N ASP A 33 4.23 -3.88 -13.91
CA ASP A 33 3.91 -5.30 -14.12
C ASP A 33 4.16 -5.71 -15.59
N ALA A 34 3.72 -4.89 -16.56
CA ALA A 34 3.89 -5.16 -17.98
C ALA A 34 5.36 -5.17 -18.41
N LEU A 35 6.17 -4.22 -17.91
CA LEU A 35 7.60 -4.19 -18.21
C LEU A 35 8.33 -5.38 -17.62
N TYR A 36 7.96 -5.81 -16.41
CA TYR A 36 8.56 -6.98 -15.78
C TYR A 36 8.26 -8.26 -16.56
N ASP A 37 6.99 -8.51 -16.87
CA ASP A 37 6.56 -9.72 -17.58
C ASP A 37 7.18 -9.76 -19.00
N ALA A 38 7.24 -8.61 -19.70
CA ALA A 38 7.88 -8.51 -21.00
C ALA A 38 9.40 -8.77 -20.92
N GLU A 39 10.10 -8.17 -19.95
CA GLU A 39 11.54 -8.40 -19.79
C GLU A 39 11.85 -9.86 -19.44
N GLU A 40 11.07 -10.46 -18.54
CA GLU A 40 11.23 -11.87 -18.16
C GLU A 40 11.04 -12.79 -19.37
N HIS A 41 9.98 -12.58 -20.16
CA HIS A 41 9.71 -13.36 -21.36
C HIS A 41 10.82 -13.21 -22.42
N LEU A 42 11.21 -11.97 -22.74
CA LEU A 42 12.26 -11.70 -23.74
C LEU A 42 13.61 -12.30 -23.34
N ARG A 43 13.96 -12.27 -22.05
CA ARG A 43 15.20 -12.86 -21.55
C ARG A 43 15.17 -14.38 -21.52
N ALA A 44 14.02 -14.99 -21.21
CA ALA A 44 13.86 -16.44 -21.25
C ALA A 44 14.06 -16.95 -22.69
N GLU A 45 13.43 -16.30 -23.67
CA GLU A 45 13.57 -16.66 -25.08
C GLU A 45 15.02 -16.50 -25.58
N LEU A 46 15.74 -15.48 -25.11
CA LEU A 46 17.17 -15.31 -25.40
C LEU A 46 18.02 -16.44 -24.80
N ALA A 47 17.70 -16.88 -23.59
CA ALA A 47 18.44 -17.94 -22.90
C ALA A 47 18.26 -19.31 -23.58
N ASP A 48 17.08 -19.57 -24.16
CA ASP A 48 16.80 -20.79 -24.91
C ASP A 48 17.48 -20.82 -26.30
N GLN A 49 17.94 -19.67 -26.81
CA GLN A 49 18.60 -19.54 -28.13
C GLN A 49 19.96 -18.83 -28.05
N PRO A 50 20.97 -19.39 -27.33
CA PRO A 50 22.23 -18.71 -27.00
C PRO A 50 23.15 -18.38 -28.20
N GLY A 51 22.84 -18.85 -29.41
CA GLY A 51 23.64 -18.67 -30.62
C GLY A 51 23.14 -17.59 -31.60
N ARG A 52 21.99 -16.95 -31.34
CA ARG A 52 21.42 -15.93 -32.24
C ARG A 52 21.76 -14.51 -31.77
N ASN A 53 22.01 -13.63 -32.74
CA ASN A 53 22.22 -12.20 -32.49
C ASN A 53 20.93 -11.56 -31.93
N GLU A 54 21.04 -10.74 -30.86
CA GLU A 54 19.91 -10.19 -30.10
C GLU A 54 18.89 -9.47 -31.00
N ALA A 55 19.37 -8.71 -31.98
CA ALA A 55 18.52 -7.97 -32.92
C ALA A 55 17.68 -8.90 -33.83
N THR A 56 18.23 -10.04 -34.27
CA THR A 56 17.53 -11.01 -35.12
C THR A 56 16.50 -11.80 -34.31
N MET A 57 16.82 -12.08 -33.04
CA MET A 57 15.89 -12.72 -32.10
C MET A 57 14.70 -11.80 -31.81
N LEU A 58 14.95 -10.52 -31.51
CA LEU A 58 13.89 -9.54 -31.26
C LEU A 58 12.97 -9.34 -32.47
N GLN A 59 13.49 -9.35 -33.69
CA GLN A 59 12.63 -9.33 -34.89
C GLN A 59 11.68 -10.53 -34.95
N HIS A 60 12.15 -11.71 -34.56
CA HIS A 60 11.33 -12.91 -34.50
C HIS A 60 10.30 -12.84 -33.35
N VAL A 61 10.71 -12.36 -32.18
CA VAL A 61 9.85 -12.27 -31.00
C VAL A 61 8.81 -11.16 -31.12
N VAL A 62 9.10 -10.05 -31.79
CA VAL A 62 8.08 -9.08 -32.17
C VAL A 62 6.97 -9.73 -33.00
N GLY A 63 7.30 -10.75 -33.81
CA GLY A 63 6.31 -11.52 -34.57
C GLY A 63 5.48 -12.50 -33.73
N SER A 64 6.00 -13.03 -32.61
CA SER A 64 5.29 -14.02 -31.77
C SER A 64 4.65 -13.43 -30.51
N TYR A 65 5.37 -12.55 -29.80
CA TYR A 65 4.93 -11.86 -28.59
C TYR A 65 4.14 -10.58 -28.90
N GLY A 66 4.41 -9.96 -30.05
CA GLY A 66 3.74 -8.76 -30.55
C GLY A 66 4.63 -7.52 -30.55
N ALA A 67 4.19 -6.48 -31.27
CA ALA A 67 4.89 -5.19 -31.25
C ALA A 67 4.66 -4.47 -29.90
N PRO A 68 5.57 -3.57 -29.47
CA PRO A 68 5.42 -2.86 -28.19
C PRO A 68 4.07 -2.14 -28.02
N ASP A 69 3.55 -1.53 -29.10
CA ASP A 69 2.26 -0.85 -29.08
C ASP A 69 1.08 -1.83 -28.95
N GLU A 70 1.13 -2.97 -29.66
CA GLU A 70 0.10 -4.02 -29.58
C GLU A 70 0.06 -4.67 -28.20
N VAL A 71 1.23 -4.96 -27.63
CA VAL A 71 1.37 -5.49 -26.27
C VAL A 71 0.83 -4.47 -25.26
N ALA A 72 1.12 -3.18 -25.43
CA ALA A 72 0.58 -2.13 -24.57
C ALA A 72 -0.96 -2.10 -24.58
N ASP A 73 -1.58 -2.25 -25.74
CA ASP A 73 -3.03 -2.28 -25.88
C ASP A 73 -3.66 -3.53 -25.25
N ILE A 74 -3.01 -4.70 -25.39
CA ILE A 74 -3.43 -5.92 -24.69
C ILE A 74 -3.43 -5.70 -23.17
N TYR A 75 -2.37 -5.13 -22.61
CA TYR A 75 -2.28 -4.85 -21.17
C TYR A 75 -3.35 -3.86 -20.69
N ARG A 76 -3.64 -2.81 -21.47
CA ARG A 76 -4.72 -1.86 -21.16
C ARG A 76 -6.08 -2.55 -21.14
N ASP A 77 -6.39 -3.34 -22.16
CA ASP A 77 -7.65 -4.04 -22.28
C ASP A 77 -7.83 -5.10 -21.19
N GLN A 78 -6.77 -5.83 -20.88
CA GLN A 78 -6.76 -6.79 -19.78
C GLN A 78 -6.98 -6.10 -18.44
N GLU A 79 -6.28 -5.00 -18.14
CA GLU A 79 -6.48 -4.26 -16.90
C GLU A 79 -7.93 -3.73 -16.81
N ILE A 80 -8.50 -3.21 -17.90
CA ILE A 80 -9.92 -2.79 -17.93
C ILE A 80 -10.86 -3.95 -17.64
N LYS A 81 -10.64 -5.13 -18.25
CA LYS A 81 -11.46 -6.34 -18.00
C LYS A 81 -11.33 -6.81 -16.55
N ILE A 82 -10.11 -6.89 -16.03
CA ILE A 82 -9.82 -7.30 -14.63
C ILE A 82 -10.49 -6.32 -13.65
N GLN A 83 -10.31 -5.02 -13.86
CA GLN A 83 -10.92 -3.99 -13.00
C GLN A 83 -12.45 -4.07 -13.04
N ARG A 84 -13.05 -4.31 -14.22
CA ARG A 84 -14.51 -4.50 -14.33
C ARG A 84 -14.99 -5.77 -13.62
N ALA A 85 -14.23 -6.86 -13.69
CA ALA A 85 -14.58 -8.12 -13.05
C ALA A 85 -14.47 -8.07 -11.51
N ILE A 86 -13.47 -7.35 -10.98
CA ILE A 86 -13.24 -7.23 -9.53
C ILE A 86 -14.12 -6.15 -8.90
N ARG A 87 -14.61 -5.17 -9.68
CA ARG A 87 -15.41 -4.07 -9.15
C ARG A 87 -16.70 -4.61 -8.50
N PRO A 88 -16.89 -4.42 -7.18
CA PRO A 88 -18.11 -4.86 -6.52
C PRO A 88 -19.31 -4.11 -7.13
N PRO A 89 -20.51 -4.73 -7.11
CA PRO A 89 -21.72 -4.12 -7.65
C PRO A 89 -21.93 -2.72 -7.06
N PRO A 90 -22.28 -1.72 -7.89
CA PRO A 90 -22.40 -0.34 -7.43
C PRO A 90 -23.47 -0.24 -6.35
N VAL A 91 -23.07 0.13 -5.13
CA VAL A 91 -24.01 0.42 -4.03
C VAL A 91 -24.96 1.53 -4.49
N PRO A 92 -26.29 1.41 -4.30
CA PRO A 92 -27.25 2.42 -4.72
C PRO A 92 -26.84 3.82 -4.23
N ARG A 93 -26.75 4.79 -5.15
CA ARG A 93 -26.36 6.17 -4.80
C ARG A 93 -27.41 6.77 -3.87
N ARG A 94 -27.07 6.90 -2.58
CA ARG A 94 -27.91 7.56 -1.58
C ARG A 94 -27.96 9.06 -1.86
N ARG A 95 -29.15 9.59 -2.16
CA ARG A 95 -29.35 10.99 -2.56
C ARG A 95 -29.33 11.97 -1.38
N SER A 96 -29.63 11.53 -0.15
CA SER A 96 -29.69 12.39 1.03
C SER A 96 -28.33 12.60 1.70
N LEU A 97 -28.14 13.76 2.35
CA LEU A 97 -26.94 14.07 3.14
C LEU A 97 -26.73 13.07 4.28
N ALA A 98 -27.79 12.78 5.06
CA ALA A 98 -27.77 11.77 6.10
C ALA A 98 -27.45 10.36 5.55
N GLY A 99 -28.01 10.00 4.40
CA GLY A 99 -27.72 8.72 3.75
C GLY A 99 -26.25 8.56 3.37
N ARG A 100 -25.60 9.64 2.90
CA ARG A 100 -24.16 9.67 2.59
C ARG A 100 -23.30 9.58 3.85
N PHE A 101 -23.67 10.30 4.90
CA PHE A 101 -22.95 10.31 6.17
C PHE A 101 -23.03 8.93 6.86
N PHE A 102 -24.23 8.41 7.12
CA PHE A 102 -24.38 7.09 7.74
C PHE A 102 -24.02 5.92 6.81
N GLY A 103 -23.84 6.18 5.52
CA GLY A 103 -23.43 5.17 4.53
C GLY A 103 -22.02 4.62 4.74
N VAL A 104 -21.16 5.33 5.47
CA VAL A 104 -19.78 4.89 5.72
C VAL A 104 -19.69 3.57 6.48
N ALA A 105 -20.67 3.29 7.35
CA ALA A 105 -20.76 2.04 8.12
C ALA A 105 -21.20 0.84 7.27
N ALA A 106 -21.73 1.07 6.06
CA ALA A 106 -22.05 -0.02 5.12
C ALA A 106 -20.96 -0.23 4.06
N ASP A 107 -19.88 0.57 4.08
CA ASP A 107 -18.79 0.51 3.11
C ASP A 107 -17.70 -0.45 3.63
N PRO A 108 -17.47 -1.62 2.99
CA PRO A 108 -16.46 -2.59 3.43
C PRO A 108 -15.04 -2.00 3.48
N ARG A 109 -14.77 -1.00 2.62
CA ARG A 109 -13.45 -0.34 2.56
C ARG A 109 -13.14 0.45 3.82
N THR A 110 -14.16 0.93 4.52
CA THR A 110 -13.98 1.61 5.82
C THR A 110 -13.39 0.64 6.84
N TYR A 111 -13.91 -0.58 6.90
CA TYR A 111 -13.43 -1.61 7.81
C TYR A 111 -12.05 -2.15 7.40
N GLY A 112 -11.79 -2.27 6.09
CA GLY A 112 -10.45 -2.57 5.58
C GLY A 112 -9.41 -1.52 6.01
N ALA A 113 -9.75 -0.23 5.88
CA ALA A 113 -8.90 0.86 6.36
C ALA A 113 -8.75 0.86 7.90
N LEU A 114 -9.82 0.57 8.64
CA LEU A 114 -9.74 0.47 10.10
C LEU A 114 -8.80 -0.66 10.53
N PHE A 115 -8.98 -1.84 9.95
CA PHE A 115 -8.13 -2.99 10.23
C PHE A 115 -6.67 -2.69 9.87
N TYR A 116 -6.43 -2.02 8.74
CA TYR A 116 -5.11 -1.56 8.35
C TYR A 116 -4.48 -0.63 9.40
N MET A 117 -5.23 0.34 9.94
CA MET A 117 -4.72 1.24 10.98
C MET A 117 -4.31 0.50 12.25
N LEU A 118 -5.10 -0.49 12.67
CA LEU A 118 -4.76 -1.31 13.84
C LEU A 118 -3.51 -2.16 13.58
N LEU A 119 -3.39 -2.72 12.37
CA LEU A 119 -2.24 -3.51 11.94
C LEU A 119 -0.96 -2.67 11.77
N SER A 120 -1.10 -1.40 11.39
CA SER A 120 -0.01 -0.51 11.00
C SER A 120 1.03 -0.26 12.09
N LEU A 121 0.66 -0.34 13.37
CA LEU A 121 1.63 -0.25 14.47
C LEU A 121 2.55 -1.48 14.49
N ALA A 122 1.99 -2.67 14.31
CA ALA A 122 2.75 -3.92 14.30
C ALA A 122 3.64 -4.01 13.07
N THR A 123 3.09 -3.78 11.87
CA THR A 123 3.87 -3.80 10.63
C THR A 123 4.90 -2.67 10.61
N GLY A 124 4.54 -1.49 11.09
CA GLY A 124 5.47 -0.35 11.13
C GLY A 124 6.63 -0.54 12.08
N SER A 125 6.40 -1.17 13.24
CA SER A 125 7.48 -1.56 14.15
C SER A 125 8.43 -2.58 13.49
N LEU A 126 7.88 -3.61 12.83
CA LEU A 126 8.69 -4.61 12.14
C LEU A 126 9.53 -4.00 11.00
N TYR A 127 8.92 -3.16 10.16
CA TYR A 127 9.61 -2.53 9.03
C TYR A 127 10.68 -1.55 9.49
N PHE A 128 10.38 -0.73 10.49
CA PHE A 128 11.34 0.21 11.05
C PHE A 128 12.53 -0.52 11.66
N SER A 129 12.29 -1.49 12.54
CA SER A 129 13.37 -2.26 13.17
C SER A 129 14.20 -3.00 12.13
N TRP A 130 13.58 -3.61 11.12
CA TRP A 130 14.29 -4.29 10.03
C TRP A 130 15.17 -3.33 9.22
N ALA A 131 14.65 -2.16 8.85
CA ALA A 131 15.40 -1.15 8.11
C ALA A 131 16.59 -0.63 8.92
N VAL A 132 16.39 -0.26 10.19
CA VAL A 132 17.45 0.27 11.06
C VAL A 132 18.53 -0.78 11.33
N VAL A 133 18.14 -2.00 11.73
CA VAL A 133 19.07 -3.09 11.99
C VAL A 133 19.82 -3.47 10.72
N GLY A 134 19.10 -3.65 9.61
CA GLY A 134 19.70 -4.07 8.35
C GLY A 134 20.66 -3.04 7.76
N LEU A 135 20.35 -1.74 7.84
CA LEU A 135 21.27 -0.68 7.45
C LEU A 135 22.49 -0.60 8.37
N SER A 136 22.29 -0.73 9.69
CA SER A 136 23.39 -0.69 10.66
C SER A 136 24.35 -1.87 10.45
N LEU A 137 23.82 -3.09 10.32
CA LEU A 137 24.61 -4.29 10.03
C LEU A 137 25.28 -4.21 8.66
N SER A 138 24.60 -3.67 7.64
CA SER A 138 25.20 -3.48 6.32
C SER A 138 26.42 -2.58 6.38
N LEU A 139 26.34 -1.48 7.14
CA LEU A 139 27.44 -0.55 7.33
C LEU A 139 28.58 -1.14 8.18
N SER A 140 28.27 -1.86 9.25
CA SER A 140 29.28 -2.49 10.10
C SER A 140 30.00 -3.64 9.39
N LEU A 141 29.25 -4.47 8.65
CA LEU A 141 29.79 -5.63 7.96
C LEU A 141 30.44 -5.26 6.62
N SER A 142 30.26 -4.05 6.07
CA SER A 142 30.83 -3.67 4.76
C SER A 142 32.36 -3.71 4.73
N ILE A 143 33.02 -3.61 5.88
CA ILE A 143 34.47 -3.74 6.02
C ILE A 143 34.91 -5.22 5.88
N LEU A 144 33.99 -6.15 6.17
CA LEU A 144 34.22 -7.59 6.09
C LEU A 144 33.78 -8.12 4.72
N ILE A 145 34.45 -9.18 4.26
CA ILE A 145 34.07 -9.88 3.01
C ILE A 145 32.63 -10.43 3.09
N ILE A 146 32.17 -10.81 4.30
CA ILE A 146 30.81 -11.29 4.53
C ILE A 146 29.74 -10.18 4.49
N GLY A 147 30.12 -8.90 4.49
CA GLY A 147 29.17 -7.80 4.33
C GLY A 147 28.49 -7.78 2.98
N ILE A 148 29.21 -8.14 1.92
CA ILE A 148 28.69 -8.18 0.54
C ILE A 148 27.45 -9.09 0.42
N PRO A 149 27.51 -10.39 0.78
CA PRO A 149 26.33 -11.25 0.71
C PRO A 149 25.21 -10.80 1.64
N PHE A 150 25.53 -10.25 2.82
CA PHE A 150 24.53 -9.70 3.74
C PHE A 150 23.77 -8.52 3.12
N ILE A 151 24.47 -7.56 2.51
CA ILE A 151 23.86 -6.39 1.85
C ILE A 151 22.90 -6.83 0.74
N VAL A 152 23.30 -7.81 -0.07
CA VAL A 152 22.44 -8.36 -1.13
C VAL A 152 21.19 -9.01 -0.54
N LEU A 153 21.34 -9.78 0.54
CA LEU A 153 20.23 -10.42 1.24
C LEU A 153 19.29 -9.37 1.84
N PHE A 154 19.84 -8.35 2.49
CA PHE A 154 19.08 -7.25 3.09
C PHE A 154 18.25 -6.50 2.04
N PHE A 155 18.87 -5.99 0.96
CA PHE A 155 18.11 -5.28 -0.08
C PHE A 155 17.10 -6.19 -0.79
N SER A 156 17.40 -7.48 -0.94
CA SER A 156 16.44 -8.44 -1.48
C SER A 156 15.23 -8.63 -0.54
N SER A 157 15.47 -8.69 0.78
CA SER A 157 14.40 -8.76 1.78
C SER A 157 13.53 -7.50 1.79
N VAL A 158 14.14 -6.31 1.65
CA VAL A 158 13.42 -5.02 1.59
C VAL A 158 12.44 -5.00 0.41
N ARG A 159 12.87 -5.51 -0.76
CA ARG A 159 12.00 -5.65 -1.93
C ARG A 159 10.85 -6.63 -1.69
N GLY A 160 11.11 -7.76 -1.01
CA GLY A 160 10.08 -8.72 -0.63
C GLY A 160 9.04 -8.12 0.31
N LEU A 161 9.48 -7.44 1.37
CA LEU A 161 8.61 -6.77 2.33
C LEU A 161 7.78 -5.65 1.66
N SER A 162 8.36 -4.90 0.72
CA SER A 162 7.63 -3.90 -0.07
C SER A 162 6.49 -4.50 -0.90
N LEU A 163 6.67 -5.70 -1.47
CA LEU A 163 5.60 -6.39 -2.21
C LEU A 163 4.50 -6.91 -1.27
N LEU A 164 4.88 -7.46 -0.12
CA LEU A 164 3.92 -7.87 0.90
C LEU A 164 3.07 -6.69 1.35
N GLU A 165 3.70 -5.56 1.62
CA GLU A 165 3.02 -4.33 1.98
C GLU A 165 2.12 -3.80 0.86
N GLY A 166 2.61 -3.80 -0.38
CA GLY A 166 1.81 -3.42 -1.56
C GLY A 166 0.53 -4.26 -1.66
N ARG A 167 0.61 -5.57 -1.39
CA ARG A 167 -0.57 -6.46 -1.34
C ARG A 167 -1.50 -6.14 -0.18
N THR A 168 -0.96 -5.87 1.02
CA THR A 168 -1.76 -5.45 2.17
C THR A 168 -2.54 -4.18 1.86
N VAL A 169 -1.89 -3.19 1.24
CA VAL A 169 -2.51 -1.93 0.81
C VAL A 169 -3.55 -2.15 -0.31
N GLU A 170 -3.25 -2.98 -1.31
CA GLU A 170 -4.21 -3.31 -2.38
C GLU A 170 -5.45 -4.01 -1.81
N ALA A 171 -5.26 -4.99 -0.91
CA ALA A 171 -6.34 -5.78 -0.32
C ALA A 171 -7.21 -4.96 0.65
N LEU A 172 -6.60 -4.17 1.54
CA LEU A 172 -7.32 -3.49 2.62
C LEU A 172 -7.79 -2.08 2.23
N LEU A 173 -7.00 -1.35 1.41
CA LEU A 173 -7.27 0.04 1.05
C LEU A 173 -7.82 0.17 -0.39
N GLY A 174 -7.73 -0.89 -1.20
CA GLY A 174 -8.26 -0.92 -2.56
C GLY A 174 -7.51 -0.04 -3.55
N VAL A 175 -6.24 0.28 -3.24
CA VAL A 175 -5.35 1.03 -4.13
C VAL A 175 -4.54 0.05 -4.96
N ARG A 176 -4.62 0.14 -6.29
CA ARG A 176 -3.85 -0.72 -7.20
C ARG A 176 -2.35 -0.54 -6.98
N MET A 177 -1.69 -1.64 -6.61
CA MET A 177 -0.25 -1.75 -6.40
C MET A 177 0.36 -2.78 -7.35
N PRO A 178 1.63 -2.65 -7.77
CA PRO A 178 2.31 -3.63 -8.61
C PRO A 178 2.35 -4.99 -7.93
N ARG A 179 2.16 -6.05 -8.72
CA ARG A 179 2.21 -7.44 -8.23
C ARG A 179 3.59 -8.06 -8.46
N ARG A 180 4.35 -7.50 -9.39
CA ARG A 180 5.71 -7.92 -9.75
C ARG A 180 6.77 -7.01 -9.13
N PRO A 181 7.97 -7.53 -8.84
CA PRO A 181 9.14 -6.70 -8.56
C PRO A 181 9.43 -5.74 -9.72
N ALA A 182 10.10 -4.61 -9.49
CA ALA A 182 10.40 -3.66 -10.58
C ALA A 182 11.48 -4.15 -11.55
N TYR A 183 12.32 -5.10 -11.14
CA TYR A 183 13.37 -5.66 -11.99
C TYR A 183 13.43 -7.17 -11.86
N PRO A 184 13.41 -7.92 -12.98
CA PRO A 184 13.75 -9.33 -12.96
C PRO A 184 15.22 -9.51 -12.56
N ALA A 185 15.50 -10.57 -11.81
CA ALA A 185 16.87 -10.90 -11.42
C ALA A 185 17.65 -11.24 -12.69
N GLN A 186 18.71 -10.48 -13.00
CA GLN A 186 19.55 -10.75 -14.18
C GLN A 186 20.48 -11.94 -13.89
N PRO A 187 20.33 -13.08 -14.60
CA PRO A 187 21.21 -14.22 -14.44
C PRO A 187 22.65 -13.85 -14.86
N GLY A 188 23.65 -14.26 -14.08
CA GLY A 188 25.06 -14.06 -14.40
C GLY A 188 25.65 -12.68 -14.07
N GLN A 189 24.90 -11.76 -13.46
CA GLN A 189 25.49 -10.53 -12.92
C GLN A 189 26.41 -10.84 -11.72
N SER A 190 27.60 -10.24 -11.70
CA SER A 190 28.47 -10.28 -10.53
C SER A 190 27.80 -9.62 -9.32
N LEU A 191 28.04 -10.16 -8.12
CA LEU A 191 27.48 -9.63 -6.87
C LEU A 191 27.82 -8.15 -6.68
N PHE A 192 29.02 -7.72 -7.06
CA PHE A 192 29.45 -6.32 -7.01
C PHE A 192 28.62 -5.41 -7.91
N LYS A 193 28.36 -5.82 -9.17
CA LYS A 193 27.53 -5.05 -10.09
C LYS A 193 26.09 -4.96 -9.56
N ARG A 194 25.58 -6.07 -9.01
CA ARG A 194 24.24 -6.11 -8.39
C ARG A 194 24.13 -5.13 -7.22
N ILE A 195 25.10 -5.09 -6.32
CA ILE A 195 25.13 -4.12 -5.21
C ILE A 195 25.19 -2.68 -5.74
N GLY A 196 26.08 -2.40 -6.71
CA GLY A 196 26.18 -1.07 -7.32
C GLY A 196 24.86 -0.60 -7.92
N THR A 197 24.13 -1.48 -8.61
CA THR A 197 22.79 -1.16 -9.14
C THR A 197 21.76 -0.93 -8.04
N MET A 198 21.79 -1.70 -6.94
CA MET A 198 20.86 -1.51 -5.82
C MET A 198 21.08 -0.19 -5.08
N PHE A 199 22.35 0.23 -4.93
CA PHE A 199 22.73 1.42 -4.19
C PHE A 199 22.46 2.71 -4.96
N THR A 200 22.60 2.66 -6.29
CA THR A 200 22.31 3.79 -7.19
C THR A 200 20.83 3.92 -7.52
N ASP A 201 20.03 2.89 -7.25
CA ASP A 201 18.59 2.89 -7.49
C ASP A 201 17.84 3.74 -6.44
N ALA A 202 17.27 4.86 -6.88
CA ALA A 202 16.44 5.73 -6.05
C ALA A 202 15.24 4.98 -5.41
N ARG A 203 14.78 3.89 -6.02
CA ARG A 203 13.67 3.08 -5.50
C ARG A 203 14.04 2.36 -4.20
N THR A 204 15.28 1.90 -4.09
CA THR A 204 15.79 1.27 -2.86
C THR A 204 15.66 2.24 -1.68
N TRP A 205 16.07 3.49 -1.90
CA TRP A 205 16.06 4.53 -0.86
C TRP A 205 14.66 4.99 -0.50
N THR A 206 13.78 5.17 -1.49
CA THR A 206 12.36 5.51 -1.22
C THR A 206 11.62 4.39 -0.50
N THR A 207 11.94 3.12 -0.79
CA THR A 207 11.39 1.97 -0.05
C THR A 207 11.90 1.93 1.39
N LEU A 208 13.19 2.15 1.62
CA LEU A 208 13.75 2.25 2.97
C LEU A 208 13.16 3.43 3.75
N PHE A 209 13.04 4.58 3.10
CA PHE A 209 12.41 5.75 3.69
C PHE A 209 10.95 5.46 4.08
N TYR A 210 10.20 4.77 3.23
CA TYR A 210 8.85 4.30 3.56
C TYR A 210 8.84 3.39 4.79
N MET A 211 9.77 2.43 4.88
CA MET A 211 9.88 1.54 6.06
C MET A 211 10.21 2.30 7.34
N LEU A 212 11.03 3.35 7.26
CA LEU A 212 11.32 4.23 8.40
C LEU A 212 10.10 5.06 8.80
N LEU A 213 9.36 5.58 7.81
CA LEU A 213 8.16 6.38 8.01
C LEU A 213 6.98 5.57 8.57
N MET A 214 7.01 4.25 8.41
CA MET A 214 5.93 3.37 8.82
C MET A 214 5.70 3.30 10.32
N LEU A 215 6.74 3.40 11.14
CA LEU A 215 6.58 3.45 12.59
C LEU A 215 5.83 4.71 13.06
N PRO A 216 6.28 5.94 12.74
CA PRO A 216 5.56 7.14 13.18
C PRO A 216 4.14 7.21 12.61
N LEU A 217 3.93 6.80 11.36
CA LEU A 217 2.58 6.71 10.79
C LEU A 217 1.73 5.66 11.50
N GLY A 218 2.28 4.48 11.77
CA GLY A 218 1.59 3.40 12.47
C GLY A 218 1.15 3.81 13.87
N ILE A 219 2.00 4.53 14.61
CA ILE A 219 1.65 5.11 15.92
C ILE A 219 0.47 6.08 15.78
N VAL A 220 0.52 7.01 14.82
CA VAL A 220 -0.57 7.99 14.60
C VAL A 220 -1.88 7.28 14.24
N TYR A 221 -1.84 6.34 13.29
CA TYR A 221 -3.03 5.62 12.84
C TYR A 221 -3.65 4.76 13.93
N PHE A 222 -2.83 3.97 14.63
CA PHE A 222 -3.29 3.13 15.73
C PHE A 222 -3.87 3.97 16.87
N THR A 223 -3.16 5.03 17.28
CA THR A 223 -3.62 5.91 18.36
C THR A 223 -4.94 6.56 17.99
N LEU A 224 -5.07 7.12 16.79
CA LEU A 224 -6.33 7.72 16.33
C LEU A 224 -7.47 6.69 16.28
N ALA A 225 -7.22 5.50 15.74
CA ALA A 225 -8.24 4.45 15.65
C ALA A 225 -8.72 4.00 17.04
N VAL A 226 -7.80 3.68 17.95
CA VAL A 226 -8.14 3.18 19.29
C VAL A 226 -8.77 4.27 20.16
N THR A 227 -8.23 5.49 20.14
CA THR A 227 -8.77 6.60 20.95
C THR A 227 -10.15 7.02 20.48
N LEU A 228 -10.35 7.25 19.18
CA LEU A 228 -11.63 7.71 18.66
C LEU A 228 -12.72 6.64 18.79
N LEU A 229 -12.40 5.37 18.49
CA LEU A 229 -13.36 4.28 18.68
C LEU A 229 -13.65 4.04 20.16
N GLY A 230 -12.62 4.04 21.01
CA GLY A 230 -12.76 3.86 22.45
C GLY A 230 -13.63 4.93 23.08
N VAL A 231 -13.35 6.22 22.81
CA VAL A 231 -14.14 7.35 23.31
C VAL A 231 -15.56 7.30 22.76
N SER A 232 -15.74 7.08 21.44
CA SER A 232 -17.07 6.99 20.84
C SER A 232 -17.90 5.87 21.46
N LEU A 233 -17.31 4.69 21.67
CA LEU A 233 -17.99 3.54 22.27
C LEU A 233 -18.36 3.80 23.72
N LEU A 234 -17.44 4.39 24.51
CA LEU A 234 -17.67 4.71 25.91
C LEU A 234 -18.82 5.71 26.06
N LEU A 235 -18.87 6.73 25.20
CA LEU A 235 -19.95 7.70 25.15
C LEU A 235 -21.28 7.06 24.72
N VAL A 236 -21.30 6.22 23.67
CA VAL A 236 -22.50 5.49 23.22
C VAL A 236 -23.07 4.63 24.35
N LEU A 237 -22.20 3.99 25.14
CA LEU A 237 -22.57 3.11 26.24
C LEU A 237 -22.85 3.85 27.56
N ALA A 238 -22.75 5.18 27.62
CA ALA A 238 -23.05 5.97 28.82
C ALA A 238 -24.40 5.64 29.51
N PRO A 239 -25.55 5.50 28.80
CA PRO A 239 -26.81 5.15 29.45
C PRO A 239 -26.83 3.71 29.97
N VAL A 240 -26.12 2.79 29.30
CA VAL A 240 -25.96 1.41 29.79
C VAL A 240 -25.10 1.39 31.05
N ALA A 241 -23.99 2.15 31.05
CA ALA A 241 -23.12 2.32 32.20
C ALA A 241 -23.88 2.89 33.41
N LEU A 242 -24.72 3.91 33.19
CA LEU A 242 -25.60 4.47 34.23
C LEU A 242 -26.63 3.44 34.74
N ALA A 243 -27.19 2.61 33.86
CA ALA A 243 -28.17 1.59 34.25
C ALA A 243 -27.58 0.48 35.14
N ILE A 244 -26.30 0.14 34.93
CA ILE A 244 -25.63 -0.95 35.65
C ILE A 244 -24.76 -0.47 36.82
N GLN A 245 -24.63 0.84 37.03
CA GLN A 245 -23.71 1.38 38.05
C GLN A 245 -24.02 0.91 39.47
N ASP A 246 -25.29 0.68 39.78
CA ASP A 246 -25.75 0.23 41.10
C ASP A 246 -25.82 -1.31 41.20
N THR A 247 -25.40 -2.01 40.15
CA THR A 247 -25.29 -3.47 40.14
C THR A 247 -23.90 -3.90 40.62
N GLY A 248 -23.74 -5.13 41.13
CA GLY A 248 -22.46 -5.67 41.61
C GLY A 248 -21.32 -5.73 40.57
N VAL A 249 -21.55 -5.24 39.36
CA VAL A 249 -20.58 -5.03 38.27
C VAL A 249 -19.86 -3.65 38.41
N ALA A 250 -20.15 -2.89 39.46
CA ALA A 250 -19.63 -1.53 39.73
C ALA A 250 -18.09 -1.41 39.82
N ASN A 251 -17.36 -2.52 39.99
CA ASN A 251 -15.88 -2.53 39.98
C ASN A 251 -15.28 -2.11 38.63
N LEU A 252 -16.10 -1.93 37.59
CA LEU A 252 -15.69 -1.40 36.29
C LEU A 252 -15.48 0.12 36.30
N PHE A 253 -15.95 0.83 37.31
CA PHE A 253 -15.87 2.29 37.41
C PHE A 253 -14.88 2.74 38.48
N VAL A 254 -14.26 3.91 38.26
CA VAL A 254 -13.46 4.58 39.30
C VAL A 254 -14.40 4.95 40.45
N ASP A 255 -14.05 4.54 41.67
CA ASP A 255 -14.88 4.73 42.88
C ASP A 255 -16.28 4.08 42.83
N GLY A 256 -16.49 3.10 41.95
CA GLY A 256 -17.73 2.33 41.86
C GLY A 256 -18.91 3.10 41.24
N ARG A 257 -18.69 4.29 40.68
CA ARG A 257 -19.73 5.10 40.03
C ARG A 257 -19.25 5.69 38.70
N LEU A 258 -20.18 5.86 37.76
CA LEU A 258 -19.90 6.63 36.55
C LEU A 258 -19.74 8.10 36.93
N MET A 259 -18.53 8.63 36.85
CA MET A 259 -18.23 10.05 37.10
C MET A 259 -17.86 10.76 35.80
N ILE A 260 -18.39 11.97 35.62
CA ILE A 260 -18.07 12.85 34.49
C ILE A 260 -17.69 14.22 35.06
N ASP A 261 -16.65 14.83 34.49
CA ASP A 261 -16.23 16.19 34.83
C ASP A 261 -16.16 17.05 33.56
N TRP A 262 -16.99 18.08 33.53
CA TRP A 262 -17.02 19.08 32.46
C TRP A 262 -16.08 20.27 32.72
N GLY A 263 -15.24 20.20 33.75
CA GLY A 263 -14.41 21.30 34.25
C GLY A 263 -15.05 22.08 35.40
N PHE A 264 -16.18 21.61 35.93
CA PHE A 264 -16.89 22.21 37.06
C PHE A 264 -17.00 21.26 38.28
N GLY A 265 -16.29 20.13 38.23
CA GLY A 265 -16.28 19.11 39.27
C GLY A 265 -16.93 17.81 38.80
N ALA A 266 -16.35 16.70 39.26
CA ALA A 266 -16.84 15.37 38.98
C ALA A 266 -18.22 15.14 39.61
N HIS A 267 -19.20 14.71 38.80
CA HIS A 267 -20.55 14.39 39.24
C HIS A 267 -21.05 13.12 38.53
N VAL A 268 -22.10 12.52 39.09
CA VAL A 268 -22.80 11.40 38.45
C VAL A 268 -23.76 11.98 37.42
N PRO A 269 -23.68 11.59 36.14
CA PRO A 269 -24.53 12.15 35.11
C PRO A 269 -25.99 11.71 35.30
N GLY A 270 -26.92 12.63 35.05
CA GLY A 270 -28.34 12.30 34.95
C GLY A 270 -28.66 11.52 33.66
N TRP A 271 -29.85 10.91 33.59
CA TRP A 271 -30.31 10.21 32.38
C TRP A 271 -30.33 11.09 31.13
N GLY A 272 -30.71 12.36 31.26
CA GLY A 272 -30.68 13.31 30.15
C GLY A 272 -29.27 13.53 29.59
N GLU A 273 -28.28 13.70 30.47
CA GLU A 273 -26.88 13.83 30.10
C GLU A 273 -26.35 12.55 29.47
N ALA A 274 -26.65 11.38 30.05
CA ALA A 274 -26.24 10.09 29.48
C ALA A 274 -26.80 9.86 28.07
N ILE A 275 -28.05 10.26 27.80
CA ILE A 275 -28.65 10.18 26.46
C ILE A 275 -27.96 11.15 25.48
N VAL A 276 -27.68 12.38 25.91
CA VAL A 276 -26.95 13.36 25.09
C VAL A 276 -25.55 12.85 24.77
N LEU A 277 -24.83 12.29 25.75
CA LEU A 277 -23.52 11.69 25.55
C LEU A 277 -23.58 10.50 24.61
N SER A 278 -24.59 9.65 24.71
CA SER A 278 -24.81 8.54 23.78
C SER A 278 -24.98 9.05 22.36
N PHE A 279 -25.77 10.10 22.16
CA PHE A 279 -25.96 10.72 20.85
C PHE A 279 -24.68 11.35 20.31
N ILE A 280 -23.90 12.05 21.14
CA ILE A 280 -22.60 12.62 20.77
C ILE A 280 -21.63 11.50 20.38
N GLY A 281 -21.53 10.45 21.20
CA GLY A 281 -20.69 9.27 20.92
C GLY A 281 -21.09 8.58 19.63
N PHE A 282 -22.39 8.46 19.37
CA PHE A 282 -22.91 7.91 18.12
C PHE A 282 -22.45 8.76 16.93
N LEU A 283 -22.60 10.08 16.98
CA LEU A 283 -22.14 10.96 15.90
C LEU A 283 -20.61 10.89 15.72
N LEU A 284 -19.86 10.89 16.83
CA LEU A 284 -18.41 10.79 16.84
C LEU A 284 -17.93 9.47 16.21
N MET A 285 -18.63 8.36 16.44
CA MET A 285 -18.34 7.07 15.80
C MET A 285 -18.37 7.20 14.28
N PHE A 286 -19.41 7.82 13.71
CA PHE A 286 -19.51 8.01 12.26
C PHE A 286 -18.47 8.99 11.72
N ILE A 287 -18.15 10.07 12.44
CA ILE A 287 -17.06 10.98 12.08
C ILE A 287 -15.73 10.23 12.02
N SER A 288 -15.47 9.38 13.02
CA SER A 288 -14.27 8.55 13.11
C SER A 288 -14.15 7.60 11.92
N LEU A 289 -15.24 6.95 11.51
CA LEU A 289 -15.25 6.10 10.32
C LEU A 289 -14.94 6.88 9.02
N HIS A 290 -15.41 8.12 8.88
CA HIS A 290 -15.02 8.96 7.74
C HIS A 290 -13.54 9.32 7.76
N LEU A 291 -13.01 9.67 8.94
CA LEU A 291 -11.60 9.97 9.13
C LEU A 291 -10.74 8.75 8.76
N VAL A 292 -11.10 7.57 9.26
CA VAL A 292 -10.44 6.30 8.94
C VAL A 292 -10.41 6.06 7.43
N ARG A 293 -11.55 6.24 6.75
CA ARG A 293 -11.62 6.08 5.30
C ARG A 293 -10.76 7.12 4.55
N GLY A 294 -10.73 8.35 5.03
CA GLY A 294 -9.91 9.43 4.46
C GLY A 294 -8.42 9.13 4.58
N LEU A 295 -7.97 8.80 5.80
CA LEU A 295 -6.59 8.43 6.09
C LEU A 295 -6.14 7.17 5.35
N GLY A 296 -7.01 6.15 5.22
CA GLY A 296 -6.71 4.96 4.41
C GLY A 296 -6.43 5.31 2.94
N ARG A 297 -7.16 6.25 2.35
CA ARG A 297 -6.88 6.73 0.99
C ARG A 297 -5.56 7.49 0.90
N LEU A 298 -5.30 8.38 1.85
CA LEU A 298 -4.05 9.15 1.91
C LEU A 298 -2.85 8.20 2.04
N HIS A 299 -2.95 7.21 2.92
CA HIS A 299 -1.91 6.21 3.10
C HIS A 299 -1.69 5.38 1.84
N GLY A 300 -2.75 4.89 1.20
CA GLY A 300 -2.63 4.12 -0.04
C GLY A 300 -1.97 4.93 -1.17
N GLN A 301 -2.23 6.25 -1.24
CA GLN A 301 -1.55 7.14 -2.18
C GLN A 301 -0.07 7.35 -1.84
N LEU A 302 0.25 7.51 -0.55
CA LEU A 302 1.62 7.61 -0.06
C LEU A 302 2.43 6.35 -0.41
N ALA A 303 1.88 5.17 -0.10
CA ALA A 303 2.48 3.88 -0.45
C ALA A 303 2.68 3.76 -1.95
N LYS A 304 1.71 4.17 -2.76
CA LYS A 304 1.82 4.11 -4.21
C LYS A 304 2.91 5.05 -4.72
N HIS A 305 3.04 6.23 -4.12
CA HIS A 305 4.06 7.19 -4.53
C HIS A 305 5.48 6.72 -4.20
N LEU A 306 5.66 6.08 -3.04
CA LEU A 306 6.99 5.70 -2.54
C LEU A 306 7.43 4.31 -3.00
N LEU A 307 6.49 3.38 -3.21
CA LEU A 307 6.81 1.99 -3.57
C LEU A 307 6.73 1.73 -5.09
N VAL A 308 5.98 2.53 -5.85
CA VAL A 308 5.82 2.34 -7.30
C VAL A 308 6.70 3.32 -8.05
N GLN A 309 7.43 2.79 -9.03
CA GLN A 309 8.26 3.63 -9.87
C GLN A 309 7.37 4.52 -10.74
N ARG A 310 7.42 5.84 -10.51
CA ARG A 310 6.81 6.79 -11.44
C ARG A 310 7.74 6.92 -12.65
N SER A 311 7.17 6.86 -13.84
CA SER A 311 7.86 7.30 -15.04
C SER A 311 8.18 8.80 -14.85
N SER A 312 9.45 9.16 -14.72
CA SER A 312 9.85 10.55 -14.84
C SER A 312 9.34 11.07 -16.19
N PRO A 313 8.63 12.22 -16.24
CA PRO A 313 8.57 12.98 -17.47
C PRO A 313 10.00 13.46 -17.74
N GLU A 314 10.56 13.08 -18.87
CA GLU A 314 11.69 13.83 -19.46
C GLU A 314 11.22 15.23 -19.86
#